data_AF-A0A960E5U0-F1
#
_entry.id   AF-A0A960E5U0-F1
#
_cell.length_a   1.000
_cell.length_b   1.000
_cell.length_c   1.000
_cell.angle_alpha   90.00
_cell.angle_beta   90.00
_cell.angle_gamma   90.00
#
_symmetry.space_group_name_H-M   'P 1'
#
loop_
_entity.id
_entity.type
_entity.pdbx_description
1 polymer ?
#
loop_
_entity_poly.entity_id
_entity_poly.type
_entity_poly.pdbx_seq_one_letter_code
_entity_poly.pdbx_strand_id
1 'polypeptide(L)'
;MMQTEHSGADRDGGFTLVEVIVTVLLTGLLAGVLSAAVIVVLRSEDGIARTVGESHDLQQAVNYLPYDVGVAPTDPAAYSTTGAAICGGATNVLSISYPDNSSVSYVLVSGSATRLDRVTCDSSGTVTETLNVADLLDPAATPPATATVSTSGGEVVDVRLALARKHVGEADVVAAPRGLDELADAVTVGGSCNSEDPLEETQGFLTFVEGKAKLSGNSQTYKAIGIGGELTFNGAQVASHGGNDTYRPASVGIYANTVNWAASSGTLEVQGTPNGHVVLTGEVAGVDITTEKDGNITYIREFGTTGTPQIKANHGHIQKPNPGHTIQFPAAFTELRACSEAIAQLPASCDGCATHVVPLHVNSNSGNLIPYDGTGDLKLDLTPDTTNVLNIGESRLAAIGAVTPTYLDIAPMDNNKKLLVDSLVVNVIDDDPSNDIDVDGDGEVDSVVRLANPMLFQNYTPAVMWNFAGIDKVEIPIGIWGTVYAPFSIVDVGNNVQGNLVAAEVNITGGVINEARSFDGTIKWS
;
A
#
# COMPACT_ATOMS: atom_id res chain seq x y z
N MET A 1 72.11 -13.71 -39.80
CA MET A 1 72.54 -12.46 -39.14
C MET A 1 72.41 -12.72 -37.64
N MET A 2 73.39 -13.35 -36.98
CA MET A 2 74.77 -12.93 -36.68
C MET A 2 74.82 -11.95 -35.49
N GLN A 3 75.41 -12.45 -34.39
CA GLN A 3 76.07 -11.75 -33.27
C GLN A 3 75.15 -11.01 -32.25
N THR A 4 75.39 -10.99 -30.93
CA THR A 4 76.49 -11.50 -30.08
C THR A 4 76.04 -11.49 -28.62
N GLU A 5 76.68 -12.37 -27.85
CA GLU A 5 76.75 -12.42 -26.39
C GLU A 5 76.81 -11.07 -25.68
N HIS A 6 76.17 -11.00 -24.51
CA HIS A 6 76.83 -10.52 -23.29
C HIS A 6 76.54 -11.51 -22.17
N SER A 7 77.46 -12.47 -22.01
CA SER A 7 77.61 -13.27 -20.81
C SER A 7 78.20 -12.38 -19.74
N GLY A 8 77.32 -11.68 -19.00
CA GLY A 8 77.67 -11.04 -17.74
C GLY A 8 77.77 -12.14 -16.69
N ALA A 9 78.98 -12.36 -16.18
CA ALA A 9 79.24 -13.28 -15.08
C ALA A 9 78.45 -12.84 -13.85
N ASP A 10 77.27 -13.42 -13.65
CA ASP A 10 76.61 -13.42 -12.35
C ASP A 10 77.51 -14.23 -11.42
N ARG A 11 78.18 -13.50 -10.52
CA ARG A 11 78.91 -14.08 -9.41
C ARG A 11 77.90 -14.87 -8.59
N ASP A 12 78.06 -16.19 -8.56
CA ASP A 12 77.44 -17.04 -7.55
C ASP A 12 77.95 -16.56 -6.18
N GLY A 13 77.17 -15.66 -5.56
CA GLY A 13 77.39 -15.24 -4.19
C GLY A 13 77.16 -16.45 -3.30
N GLY A 14 78.24 -17.13 -2.92
CA GLY A 14 78.17 -18.23 -1.97
C GLY A 14 77.50 -17.78 -0.68
N PHE A 15 76.51 -18.55 -0.22
CA PHE A 15 75.78 -18.30 1.02
C PHE A 15 76.75 -18.21 2.20
N THR A 16 76.69 -17.13 2.96
CA THR A 16 77.53 -16.99 4.15
C THR A 16 76.97 -17.83 5.31
N LEU A 17 77.80 -18.33 6.24
CA LEU A 17 77.32 -19.11 7.39
C LEU A 17 76.25 -18.35 8.21
N VAL A 18 76.42 -17.03 8.32
CA VAL A 18 75.45 -16.16 8.99
C VAL A 18 74.09 -16.19 8.27
N GLU A 19 74.09 -16.30 6.94
CA GLU A 19 72.87 -16.41 6.13
C GLU A 19 72.13 -17.74 6.38
N VAL A 20 72.86 -18.85 6.55
CA VAL A 20 72.25 -20.15 6.86
C VAL A 20 71.66 -20.18 8.28
N ILE A 21 72.36 -19.61 9.27
CA ILE A 21 71.85 -19.56 10.65
C ILE A 21 70.61 -18.65 10.72
N VAL A 22 70.67 -17.48 10.07
CA VAL A 22 69.54 -16.54 10.02
C VAL A 22 68.35 -17.18 9.31
N THR A 23 68.54 -17.89 8.20
CA THR A 23 67.42 -18.56 7.50
C THR A 23 66.78 -19.66 8.34
N VAL A 24 67.54 -20.56 8.98
CA VAL A 24 66.96 -21.63 9.83
C VAL A 24 66.20 -21.05 11.02
N LEU A 25 66.74 -20.01 11.67
CA LEU A 25 66.06 -19.33 12.78
C LEU A 25 64.76 -18.67 12.31
N LEU A 26 64.80 -17.98 11.17
CA LEU A 26 63.60 -17.35 10.58
C LEU A 26 62.57 -18.41 10.17
N THR A 27 62.96 -19.52 9.55
CA THR A 27 62.05 -20.60 9.17
C THR A 27 61.40 -21.26 10.39
N GLY A 28 62.16 -21.53 11.46
CA GLY A 28 61.61 -22.10 12.69
C GLY A 28 60.60 -21.16 13.37
N LEU A 29 60.91 -19.86 13.40
CA LEU A 29 60.01 -18.84 13.92
C LEU A 29 58.72 -18.75 13.08
N LEU A 30 58.85 -18.75 11.75
CA LEU A 30 57.71 -18.73 10.82
C LEU A 30 56.83 -19.98 10.97
N ALA A 31 57.43 -21.17 11.04
CA ALA A 31 56.70 -22.43 11.21
C ALA A 31 55.90 -22.44 12.52
N GLY A 32 56.51 -21.96 13.63
CA GLY A 32 55.82 -21.87 14.92
C GLY A 32 54.60 -20.95 14.89
N VAL A 33 54.73 -19.76 14.28
CA VAL A 33 53.61 -18.81 14.15
C VAL A 33 52.50 -19.38 13.25
N LEU A 34 52.85 -20.04 12.14
CA LEU A 34 51.88 -20.66 11.23
C LEU A 34 51.12 -21.82 11.88
N SER A 35 51.79 -22.71 12.62
CA SER A 35 51.11 -23.80 13.33
C SER A 35 50.16 -23.29 14.42
N ALA A 36 50.58 -22.26 15.18
CA ALA A 36 49.71 -21.62 16.16
C ALA A 36 48.47 -20.99 15.51
N ALA A 37 48.63 -20.34 14.34
CA ALA A 37 47.51 -19.78 13.59
C ALA A 37 46.52 -20.86 13.12
N VAL A 38 47.00 -21.99 12.57
CA VAL A 38 46.14 -23.10 12.13
C VAL A 38 45.32 -23.69 13.28
N ILE A 39 45.93 -23.87 14.47
CA ILE A 39 45.21 -24.38 15.65
C ILE A 39 44.08 -23.43 16.07
N VAL A 40 44.32 -22.12 16.01
CA VAL A 40 43.29 -21.11 16.31
C VAL A 40 42.15 -21.17 15.29
N VAL A 41 42.45 -21.35 14.00
CA VAL A 41 41.44 -21.51 12.95
C VAL A 41 40.57 -22.74 13.21
N LEU A 42 41.18 -23.92 13.38
CA LEU A 42 40.43 -25.16 13.62
C LEU A 42 39.56 -25.10 14.89
N ARG A 43 40.05 -24.48 15.96
CA ARG A 43 39.26 -24.28 17.19
C ARG A 43 38.09 -23.32 16.97
N SER A 44 38.24 -22.37 16.06
CA SER A 44 37.20 -21.40 15.72
C SER A 44 36.15 -21.99 14.78
N GLU A 45 36.53 -22.98 13.94
CA GLU A 45 35.62 -23.62 12.98
C GLU A 45 34.38 -24.23 13.65
N ASP A 46 34.53 -24.95 14.77
CA ASP A 46 33.38 -25.54 15.49
C ASP A 46 32.42 -24.48 16.04
N GLY A 47 32.96 -23.38 16.58
CA GLY A 47 32.17 -22.26 17.08
C GLY A 47 31.44 -21.54 15.96
N ILE A 48 32.12 -21.36 14.82
CA ILE A 48 31.56 -20.71 13.63
C ILE A 48 30.48 -21.60 13.02
N ALA A 49 30.75 -22.89 12.76
CA ALA A 49 29.79 -23.81 12.16
C ALA A 49 28.51 -23.91 12.98
N ARG A 50 28.62 -23.93 14.30
CA ARG A 50 27.47 -23.92 15.21
C ARG A 50 26.68 -22.62 15.15
N THR A 51 27.36 -21.49 15.24
CA THR A 51 26.70 -20.17 15.18
C THR A 51 25.98 -19.99 13.84
N VAL A 52 26.57 -20.51 12.76
CA VAL A 52 25.97 -20.54 11.43
C VAL A 52 24.71 -21.41 11.41
N GLY A 53 24.73 -22.60 12.00
CA GLY A 53 23.55 -23.45 12.15
C GLY A 53 22.41 -22.78 12.92
N GLU A 54 22.71 -22.23 14.10
CA GLU A 54 21.70 -21.56 14.94
C GLU A 54 21.12 -20.29 14.29
N SER A 55 21.86 -19.66 13.37
CA SER A 55 21.39 -18.51 12.59
C SER A 55 20.49 -18.95 11.45
N HIS A 56 20.84 -20.05 10.77
CA HIS A 56 20.04 -20.63 9.71
C HIS A 56 18.64 -21.05 10.21
N ASP A 57 18.59 -21.67 11.38
CA ASP A 57 17.34 -22.14 12.00
C ASP A 57 16.41 -20.96 12.37
N LEU A 58 16.98 -19.88 12.91
CA LEU A 58 16.19 -18.68 13.19
C LEU A 58 15.66 -18.04 11.90
N GLN A 59 16.46 -18.03 10.83
CA GLN A 59 16.03 -17.51 9.53
C GLN A 59 14.86 -18.31 8.97
N GLN A 60 14.87 -19.64 9.09
CA GLN A 60 13.74 -20.46 8.68
C GLN A 60 12.48 -20.14 9.50
N ALA A 61 12.59 -20.04 10.82
CA ALA A 61 11.45 -19.67 11.68
C ALA A 61 10.88 -18.29 11.31
N VAL A 62 11.74 -17.30 11.05
CA VAL A 62 11.34 -15.94 10.62
C VAL A 62 10.73 -15.92 9.22
N ASN A 63 11.06 -16.87 8.35
CA ASN A 63 10.50 -16.93 6.99
C ASN A 63 9.11 -17.58 6.96
N TYR A 64 8.90 -18.66 7.70
CA TYR A 64 7.66 -19.43 7.61
C TYR A 64 6.58 -18.96 8.59
N LEU A 65 6.94 -18.60 9.83
CA LEU A 65 5.94 -18.25 10.83
C LEU A 65 5.11 -17.02 10.42
N PRO A 66 5.69 -15.89 9.97
CA PRO A 66 4.90 -14.74 9.55
C PRO A 66 4.03 -15.02 8.33
N TYR A 67 4.46 -15.89 7.42
CA TYR A 67 3.65 -16.29 6.27
C TYR A 67 2.44 -17.12 6.72
N ASP A 68 2.67 -18.17 7.51
CA ASP A 68 1.61 -19.08 7.97
C ASP A 68 0.60 -18.35 8.86
N VAL A 69 1.09 -17.54 9.79
CA VAL A 69 0.24 -16.69 10.64
C VAL A 69 -0.44 -15.61 9.79
N GLY A 70 0.27 -15.05 8.80
CA GLY A 70 -0.26 -14.02 7.91
C GLY A 70 -1.42 -14.46 7.02
N VAL A 71 -1.54 -15.76 6.72
CA VAL A 71 -2.68 -16.32 5.97
C VAL A 71 -3.71 -17.02 6.87
N ALA A 72 -3.45 -17.07 8.18
CA ALA A 72 -4.30 -17.74 9.15
C ALA A 72 -5.48 -16.87 9.59
N PRO A 73 -6.60 -17.48 10.02
CA PRO A 73 -7.72 -16.75 10.61
C PRO A 73 -7.30 -15.98 11.86
N THR A 74 -8.02 -14.93 12.23
CA THR A 74 -7.83 -14.25 13.52
C THR A 74 -8.48 -14.99 14.70
N ASP A 75 -9.29 -16.04 14.44
CA ASP A 75 -9.94 -16.85 15.48
C ASP A 75 -8.91 -17.63 16.32
N PRO A 76 -8.85 -17.41 17.65
CA PRO A 76 -7.97 -18.15 18.54
C PRO A 76 -8.16 -19.67 18.46
N ALA A 77 -9.34 -20.19 18.10
CA ALA A 77 -9.57 -21.63 17.94
C ALA A 77 -8.85 -22.23 16.72
N ALA A 78 -8.46 -21.41 15.74
CA ALA A 78 -7.61 -21.82 14.62
C ALA A 78 -6.17 -22.11 15.08
N TYR A 79 -5.79 -21.64 16.26
CA TYR A 79 -4.46 -21.82 16.83
C TYR A 79 -4.52 -22.79 18.00
N SER A 80 -3.63 -23.77 17.99
CA SER A 80 -3.43 -24.66 19.15
C SER A 80 -1.96 -24.73 19.52
N THR A 81 -1.64 -24.37 20.75
CA THR A 81 -0.29 -24.48 21.31
C THR A 81 -0.11 -25.71 22.20
N THR A 82 -1.13 -26.58 22.27
CA THR A 82 -1.12 -27.79 23.11
C THR A 82 -1.68 -29.00 22.37
N GLY A 83 -1.46 -30.20 22.90
CA GLY A 83 -2.05 -31.44 22.39
C GLY A 83 -1.24 -32.15 21.29
N ALA A 84 -1.89 -33.10 20.62
CA ALA A 84 -1.33 -33.77 19.46
C ALA A 84 -1.35 -32.82 18.25
N ALA A 85 -0.31 -32.86 17.42
CA ALA A 85 -0.29 -32.11 16.18
C ALA A 85 -1.50 -32.47 15.32
N ILE A 86 -2.12 -31.48 14.68
CA ILE A 86 -3.24 -31.68 13.75
C ILE A 86 -2.79 -32.60 12.59
N CYS A 87 -1.51 -32.45 12.21
CA CYS A 87 -0.81 -33.27 11.23
C CYS A 87 -0.22 -34.61 11.73
N GLY A 88 -0.55 -35.04 12.96
CA GLY A 88 -0.17 -36.34 13.52
C GLY A 88 1.22 -36.44 14.18
N GLY A 89 1.35 -37.46 15.03
CA GLY A 89 2.60 -38.17 15.40
C GLY A 89 3.58 -37.54 16.39
N ALA A 90 3.65 -36.21 16.50
CA ALA A 90 4.67 -35.51 17.31
C ALA A 90 4.05 -34.55 18.34
N THR A 91 4.90 -34.02 19.23
CA THR A 91 4.47 -33.03 20.24
C THR A 91 4.28 -31.69 19.56
N ASN A 92 3.05 -31.17 19.58
CA ASN A 92 2.72 -29.89 18.97
C ASN A 92 3.32 -28.71 19.76
N VAL A 93 3.89 -27.74 19.06
CA VAL A 93 4.28 -26.43 19.60
C VAL A 93 3.27 -25.38 19.18
N LEU A 94 2.92 -25.35 17.89
CA LEU A 94 1.93 -24.45 17.30
C LEU A 94 1.26 -25.16 16.14
N SER A 95 -0.05 -25.30 16.18
CA SER A 95 -0.85 -25.72 15.03
C SER A 95 -1.74 -24.58 14.60
N ILE A 96 -1.87 -24.40 13.29
CA ILE A 96 -2.66 -23.38 12.62
C ILE A 96 -3.58 -24.12 11.65
N SER A 97 -4.89 -24.00 11.86
CA SER A 97 -5.91 -24.51 10.95
C SER A 97 -6.36 -23.42 10.01
N TYR A 98 -6.42 -23.74 8.72
CA TYR A 98 -6.89 -22.82 7.68
C TYR A 98 -8.35 -23.10 7.31
N PRO A 99 -9.06 -22.12 6.72
CA PRO A 99 -10.49 -22.27 6.37
C PRO A 99 -10.81 -23.39 5.38
N ASP A 100 -9.85 -23.78 4.53
CA ASP A 100 -10.00 -24.88 3.57
C ASP A 100 -9.83 -26.28 4.23
N ASN A 101 -9.76 -26.33 5.57
CA ASN A 101 -9.42 -27.48 6.41
C ASN A 101 -7.98 -27.99 6.24
N SER A 102 -7.15 -27.34 5.43
CA SER A 102 -5.71 -27.58 5.49
C SER A 102 -5.16 -27.05 6.82
N SER A 103 -3.97 -27.50 7.19
CA SER A 103 -3.33 -27.03 8.42
C SER A 103 -1.83 -27.05 8.33
N VAL A 104 -1.19 -26.23 9.16
CA VAL A 104 0.25 -26.27 9.39
C VAL A 104 0.49 -26.53 10.87
N SER A 105 1.40 -27.46 11.18
CA SER A 105 1.82 -27.78 12.54
C SER A 105 3.34 -27.63 12.68
N TYR A 106 3.77 -26.84 13.66
CA TYR A 106 5.13 -26.77 14.16
C TYR A 106 5.28 -27.81 15.27
N VAL A 107 6.03 -28.87 15.01
CA VAL A 107 6.12 -30.05 15.87
C VAL A 107 7.54 -30.32 16.34
N LEU A 108 7.69 -30.67 17.62
CA LEU A 108 8.96 -31.11 18.18
C LEU A 108 9.20 -32.58 17.84
N VAL A 109 10.28 -32.82 17.09
CA VAL A 109 10.73 -34.16 16.74
C VAL A 109 11.95 -34.49 17.60
N SER A 110 11.84 -35.59 18.36
CA SER A 110 12.93 -36.11 19.19
C SER A 110 13.73 -37.15 18.40
N GLY A 111 15.01 -36.89 18.19
CA GLY A 111 15.95 -37.81 17.53
C GLY A 111 17.32 -37.80 18.20
N SER A 112 18.40 -37.82 17.41
CA SER A 112 19.76 -37.59 17.90
C SER A 112 19.98 -36.16 18.40
N ALA A 113 19.16 -35.23 17.90
CA ALA A 113 19.00 -33.86 18.40
C ALA A 113 17.50 -33.54 18.43
N THR A 114 17.09 -32.63 19.31
CA THR A 114 15.73 -32.11 19.31
C THR A 114 15.62 -31.04 18.23
N ARG A 115 14.60 -31.16 17.37
CA ARG A 115 14.37 -30.25 16.25
C ARG A 115 12.91 -29.85 16.14
N LEU A 116 12.64 -28.71 15.52
CA LEU A 116 11.30 -28.23 15.18
C LEU A 116 11.05 -28.41 13.69
N ASP A 117 10.01 -29.18 13.34
CA ASP A 117 9.60 -29.38 11.95
C ASP A 117 8.26 -28.66 11.71
N ARG A 118 8.11 -27.99 10.57
CA ARG A 118 6.84 -27.48 10.02
C ARG A 118 6.23 -28.55 9.12
N VAL A 119 5.02 -28.98 9.45
CA VAL A 119 4.30 -30.03 8.73
C VAL A 119 3.02 -29.43 8.16
N THR A 120 2.85 -29.53 6.84
CA THR A 120 1.63 -29.09 6.14
C THR A 120 0.74 -30.29 5.88
N CYS A 121 -0.55 -30.15 6.13
CA CYS A 121 -1.55 -31.16 5.80
C CYS A 121 -2.64 -30.60 4.91
N ASP A 122 -3.15 -31.46 4.02
CA ASP A 122 -4.38 -31.18 3.31
C ASP A 122 -5.62 -31.33 4.22
N SER A 123 -6.80 -31.10 3.64
CA SER A 123 -8.10 -31.20 4.32
C SER A 123 -8.46 -32.59 4.83
N SER A 124 -7.75 -33.64 4.41
CA SER A 124 -7.92 -35.00 4.93
C SER A 124 -7.03 -35.29 6.15
N GLY A 125 -6.19 -34.32 6.54
CA GLY A 125 -5.15 -34.53 7.56
C GLY A 125 -3.94 -35.31 7.02
N THR A 126 -3.84 -35.51 5.70
CA THR A 126 -2.69 -36.17 5.09
C THR A 126 -1.55 -35.17 4.97
N VAL A 127 -0.37 -35.56 5.47
CA VAL A 127 0.84 -34.75 5.35
C VAL A 127 1.23 -34.60 3.88
N THR A 128 1.21 -33.37 3.39
CA THR A 128 1.62 -33.00 2.02
C THR A 128 3.07 -32.51 1.99
N GLU A 129 3.56 -31.94 3.08
CA GLU A 129 4.90 -31.38 3.18
C GLU A 129 5.45 -31.50 4.60
N THR A 130 6.76 -31.70 4.73
CA THR A 130 7.48 -31.60 6.01
C THR A 130 8.80 -30.89 5.79
N LEU A 131 9.02 -29.84 6.57
CA LEU A 131 10.19 -28.98 6.49
C LEU A 131 10.83 -28.86 7.87
N ASN A 132 12.16 -28.99 7.95
CA ASN A 132 12.87 -28.66 9.18
C ASN A 132 13.00 -27.13 9.32
N VAL A 133 12.53 -26.59 10.44
CA VAL A 133 12.55 -25.14 10.76
C VAL A 133 13.70 -24.80 11.70
N ALA A 134 14.01 -25.70 12.64
CA ALA A 134 15.14 -25.51 13.53
C ALA A 134 15.72 -26.86 13.95
N ASP A 135 17.04 -26.95 14.07
CA ASP A 135 17.75 -28.09 14.65
C ASP A 135 18.47 -27.65 15.95
N LEU A 136 19.08 -28.61 16.65
CA LEU A 136 19.93 -28.36 17.82
C LEU A 136 19.28 -27.54 18.96
N LEU A 137 17.95 -27.62 19.11
CA LEU A 137 17.24 -27.03 20.24
C LEU A 137 17.78 -27.61 21.56
N ASP A 138 17.87 -26.80 22.60
CA ASP A 138 18.43 -27.23 23.88
C ASP A 138 17.55 -28.32 24.51
N PRO A 139 18.01 -29.58 24.57
CA PRO A 139 17.20 -30.64 25.17
C PRO A 139 17.07 -30.48 26.69
N ALA A 140 17.88 -29.62 27.32
CA ALA A 140 17.76 -29.31 28.74
C ALA A 140 16.65 -28.28 29.03
N ALA A 141 16.24 -27.49 28.04
CA ALA A 141 15.09 -26.61 28.15
C ALA A 141 13.79 -27.42 28.12
N THR A 142 12.84 -27.09 28.99
CA THR A 142 11.59 -27.84 29.15
C THR A 142 10.39 -26.89 29.06
N PRO A 143 9.75 -26.75 27.88
CA PRO A 143 10.06 -27.41 26.60
C PRO A 143 11.16 -26.66 25.78
N PRO A 144 11.80 -27.33 24.80
CA PRO A 144 12.82 -26.70 23.93
C PRO A 144 12.28 -25.64 22.96
N ALA A 145 10.96 -25.61 22.73
CA ALA A 145 10.27 -24.56 22.01
C ALA A 145 8.86 -24.37 22.61
N THR A 146 8.39 -23.13 22.65
CA THR A 146 7.02 -22.77 23.07
C THR A 146 6.40 -21.81 22.07
N ALA A 147 5.09 -21.88 21.87
CA ALA A 147 4.35 -20.81 21.23
C ALA A 147 3.35 -20.19 22.21
N THR A 148 3.19 -18.89 22.13
CA THR A 148 2.15 -18.14 22.84
C THR A 148 1.31 -17.37 21.83
N VAL A 149 0.00 -17.55 21.93
CA VAL A 149 -0.98 -16.84 21.10
C VAL A 149 -1.60 -15.77 22.00
N SER A 150 -1.32 -14.51 21.69
CA SER A 150 -1.87 -13.36 22.40
C SER A 150 -3.18 -12.97 21.73
N THR A 151 -4.23 -12.85 22.55
CA THR A 151 -5.55 -12.44 22.07
C THR A 151 -5.97 -11.12 22.70
N SER A 152 -6.68 -10.31 21.93
CA SER A 152 -7.33 -9.08 22.39
C SER A 152 -8.72 -9.02 21.76
N GLY A 153 -9.75 -8.79 22.57
CA GLY A 153 -11.13 -8.77 22.05
C GLY A 153 -11.65 -10.12 21.52
N GLY A 154 -10.95 -11.23 21.78
CA GLY A 154 -11.28 -12.53 21.22
C GLY A 154 -10.64 -12.82 19.86
N GLU A 155 -9.77 -11.94 19.37
CA GLU A 155 -8.96 -12.14 18.15
C GLU A 155 -7.49 -12.29 18.48
N VAL A 156 -6.76 -13.05 17.67
CA VAL A 156 -5.31 -13.17 17.75
C VAL A 156 -4.67 -11.90 17.22
N VAL A 157 -3.93 -11.20 18.08
CA VAL A 157 -3.16 -9.99 17.71
C VAL A 157 -1.68 -10.29 17.50
N ASP A 158 -1.20 -11.38 18.09
CA ASP A 158 0.20 -11.77 18.03
C ASP A 158 0.37 -13.27 18.31
N VAL A 159 1.23 -13.91 17.53
CA VAL A 159 1.68 -15.28 17.69
C VAL A 159 3.19 -15.25 17.84
N ARG A 160 3.65 -15.62 19.02
CA ARG A 160 5.07 -15.66 19.37
C ARG A 160 5.55 -17.10 19.47
N LEU A 161 6.61 -17.42 18.74
CA LEU A 161 7.32 -18.70 18.79
C LEU A 161 8.70 -18.48 19.45
N ALA A 162 8.88 -19.03 20.64
CA ALA A 162 10.13 -18.99 21.38
C ALA A 162 10.92 -20.29 21.22
N LEU A 163 12.21 -20.19 20.88
CA LEU A 163 13.13 -21.30 20.63
C LEU A 163 14.27 -21.26 21.66
N ALA A 164 14.37 -22.28 22.51
CA ALA A 164 15.48 -22.41 23.46
C ALA A 164 16.69 -23.05 22.77
N ARG A 165 17.74 -22.26 22.52
CA ARG A 165 18.96 -22.73 21.85
C ARG A 165 20.07 -22.95 22.86
N LYS A 166 20.79 -24.07 22.69
CA LYS A 166 21.77 -24.56 23.66
C LYS A 166 22.93 -23.59 23.93
N HIS A 167 23.29 -22.74 22.98
CA HIS A 167 24.49 -21.90 23.09
C HIS A 167 24.23 -20.39 23.04
N VAL A 168 23.05 -19.96 22.59
CA VAL A 168 22.73 -18.53 22.38
C VAL A 168 21.54 -18.08 23.23
N GLY A 169 20.95 -18.99 24.01
CA GLY A 169 19.76 -18.71 24.81
C GLY A 169 18.48 -18.71 23.99
N GLU A 170 17.43 -18.11 24.54
CA GLU A 170 16.10 -18.06 23.94
C GLU A 170 16.03 -17.05 22.79
N ALA A 171 15.35 -17.42 21.71
CA ALA A 171 15.05 -16.53 20.59
C ALA A 171 13.55 -16.50 20.34
N ASP A 172 12.98 -15.31 20.17
CA ASP A 172 11.57 -15.11 19.90
C ASP A 172 11.35 -14.70 18.44
N VAL A 173 10.44 -15.38 17.76
CA VAL A 173 9.87 -14.95 16.48
C VAL A 173 8.43 -14.54 16.74
N VAL A 174 8.09 -13.32 16.33
CA VAL A 174 6.79 -12.69 16.60
C VAL A 174 6.13 -12.45 15.25
N ALA A 175 4.90 -12.93 15.10
CA ALA A 175 4.10 -12.76 13.89
C ALA A 175 2.70 -12.38 14.32
N ALA A 176 2.19 -11.27 13.83
CA ALA A 176 0.76 -11.02 13.89
C ALA A 176 0.11 -11.76 12.73
N PRO A 177 -1.11 -12.33 12.90
CA PRO A 177 -1.96 -12.58 11.75
C PRO A 177 -1.98 -11.29 10.93
N ARG A 178 -2.01 -11.38 9.60
CA ARG A 178 -2.18 -10.15 8.81
C ARG A 178 -3.41 -9.45 9.38
N GLY A 179 -3.19 -8.33 10.06
CA GLY A 179 -4.17 -7.26 10.00
C GLY A 179 -4.30 -6.94 8.52
N LEU A 180 -5.50 -6.62 8.06
CA LEU A 180 -5.89 -6.57 6.65
C LEU A 180 -5.03 -5.64 5.73
N ASP A 181 -3.91 -5.04 6.18
CA ASP A 181 -3.19 -3.91 5.56
C ASP A 181 -1.71 -4.15 5.12
N GLU A 182 -1.30 -5.36 4.75
CA GLU A 182 -0.11 -5.57 3.90
C GLU A 182 -0.50 -5.37 2.43
N LEU A 183 -0.22 -4.18 1.87
CA LEU A 183 -0.59 -3.76 0.51
C LEU A 183 -1.99 -4.30 0.19
N ALA A 184 -3.01 -3.80 0.93
CA ALA A 184 -4.37 -4.34 0.94
C ALA A 184 -4.63 -5.04 -0.38
N ASP A 185 -4.61 -6.38 -0.36
CA ASP A 185 -5.32 -7.14 -1.35
C ASP A 185 -6.68 -6.48 -1.28
N ALA A 186 -7.06 -5.67 -2.28
CA ALA A 186 -8.27 -4.83 -2.23
C ALA A 186 -9.27 -5.63 -1.44
N VAL A 187 -9.52 -5.20 -0.20
CA VAL A 187 -10.08 -6.14 0.77
C VAL A 187 -11.33 -6.57 0.06
N THR A 188 -11.52 -7.88 -0.08
CA THR A 188 -12.78 -8.33 -0.65
C THR A 188 -13.81 -8.08 0.47
N VAL A 189 -14.08 -6.81 0.79
CA VAL A 189 -15.04 -6.32 1.78
C VAL A 189 -16.39 -6.57 1.15
N GLY A 190 -16.85 -7.82 1.23
CA GLY A 190 -18.05 -8.30 0.56
C GLY A 190 -19.17 -7.25 0.46
N GLY A 191 -19.21 -6.56 -0.68
CA GLY A 191 -20.29 -5.75 -1.25
C GLY A 191 -21.11 -4.85 -0.32
N SER A 192 -20.61 -4.41 0.84
CA SER A 192 -21.41 -3.60 1.76
C SER A 192 -20.57 -2.43 2.27
N CYS A 193 -21.09 -1.22 2.09
CA CYS A 193 -20.56 0.06 2.57
C CYS A 193 -20.57 0.15 4.11
N ASN A 194 -20.22 -0.94 4.78
CA ASN A 194 -20.33 -1.14 6.22
C ASN A 194 -19.07 -0.69 6.95
N SER A 195 -17.99 -0.36 6.24
CA SER A 195 -16.84 0.30 6.83
C SER A 195 -17.24 1.72 7.24
N GLU A 196 -16.66 2.18 8.36
CA GLU A 196 -16.81 3.57 8.77
C GLU A 196 -16.14 4.53 7.76
N ASP A 197 -15.10 4.06 7.06
CA ASP A 197 -14.38 4.81 6.03
C ASP A 197 -14.83 4.36 4.62
N PRO A 198 -15.64 5.17 3.91
CA PRO A 198 -16.07 4.85 2.53
C PRO A 198 -14.91 4.83 1.52
N LEU A 199 -13.70 5.24 1.91
CA LEU A 199 -12.50 5.29 1.09
C LEU A 199 -11.47 4.22 1.49
N GLU A 200 -11.82 3.26 2.34
CA GLU A 200 -10.92 2.23 2.87
C GLU A 200 -10.16 1.50 1.74
N GLU A 201 -10.87 1.08 0.69
CA GLU A 201 -10.27 0.41 -0.49
C GLU A 201 -9.26 1.28 -1.26
N THR A 202 -9.28 2.59 -1.05
CA THR A 202 -8.39 3.54 -1.73
C THR A 202 -7.23 3.98 -0.86
N GLN A 203 -7.11 3.44 0.37
CA GLN A 203 -6.09 3.86 1.31
C GLN A 203 -4.68 3.74 0.71
N GLY A 204 -3.87 4.77 0.98
CA GLY A 204 -2.54 4.94 0.40
C GLY A 204 -2.51 5.54 -1.00
N PHE A 205 -3.64 5.62 -1.71
CA PHE A 205 -3.76 6.30 -3.00
C PHE A 205 -4.50 7.62 -2.88
N LEU A 206 -3.97 8.67 -3.51
CA LEU A 206 -4.68 9.94 -3.67
C LEU A 206 -5.58 9.92 -4.90
N THR A 207 -5.22 9.14 -5.90
CA THR A 207 -6.01 8.94 -7.10
C THR A 207 -6.14 7.44 -7.35
N PHE A 208 -7.36 6.93 -7.38
CA PHE A 208 -7.64 5.51 -7.52
C PHE A 208 -8.62 5.29 -8.67
N VAL A 209 -8.19 4.53 -9.68
CA VAL A 209 -8.85 4.45 -11.00
C VAL A 209 -9.01 2.99 -11.40
N GLU A 210 -10.22 2.57 -11.75
CA GLU A 210 -10.47 1.18 -12.17
C GLU A 210 -9.88 0.88 -13.55
N GLY A 211 -10.18 1.76 -14.50
CA GLY A 211 -9.90 1.61 -15.92
C GLY A 211 -8.76 2.52 -16.37
N LYS A 212 -9.06 3.42 -17.31
CA LYS A 212 -8.05 4.24 -17.98
C LYS A 212 -7.72 5.51 -17.20
N ALA A 213 -6.45 5.88 -17.21
CA ALA A 213 -5.98 7.16 -16.70
C ALA A 213 -5.16 7.89 -17.75
N LYS A 214 -5.52 9.14 -18.04
CA LYS A 214 -4.79 10.02 -18.97
C LYS A 214 -4.24 11.23 -18.22
N LEU A 215 -2.92 11.38 -18.22
CA LEU A 215 -2.22 12.49 -17.57
C LEU A 215 -1.60 13.42 -18.61
N SER A 216 -2.05 14.68 -18.68
CA SER A 216 -1.53 15.63 -19.68
C SER A 216 -1.47 17.06 -19.17
N GLY A 217 -0.83 17.94 -19.95
CA GLY A 217 -0.88 19.39 -19.73
C GLY A 217 -0.10 19.89 -18.51
N ASN A 218 0.94 19.17 -18.07
CA ASN A 218 1.64 19.41 -16.80
C ASN A 218 0.77 19.14 -15.57
N SER A 219 -0.15 18.18 -15.65
CA SER A 219 -0.90 17.71 -14.49
C SER A 219 0.03 17.22 -13.38
N GLN A 220 -0.37 17.43 -12.14
CA GLN A 220 0.38 17.02 -10.95
C GLN A 220 -0.51 16.24 -9.98
N THR A 221 -0.05 15.10 -9.50
CA THR A 221 -0.64 14.45 -8.31
C THR A 221 0.40 14.46 -7.18
N TYR A 222 0.01 14.86 -5.96
CA TYR A 222 0.96 14.99 -4.84
C TYR A 222 1.18 13.70 -4.04
N LYS A 223 0.50 12.62 -4.41
CA LYS A 223 0.58 11.29 -3.77
C LYS A 223 0.36 10.19 -4.81
N ALA A 224 0.41 8.94 -4.34
CA ALA A 224 0.30 7.74 -5.15
C ALA A 224 -0.96 7.73 -6.03
N ILE A 225 -0.82 7.21 -7.25
CA ILE A 225 -1.92 6.90 -8.15
C ILE A 225 -2.01 5.39 -8.38
N GLY A 226 -3.20 4.82 -8.22
CA GLY A 226 -3.53 3.42 -8.51
C GLY A 226 -4.43 3.33 -9.74
N ILE A 227 -4.04 2.53 -10.74
CA ILE A 227 -4.70 2.41 -12.04
C ILE A 227 -4.86 0.94 -12.39
N GLY A 228 -6.09 0.43 -12.38
CA GLY A 228 -6.40 -0.96 -12.72
C GLY A 228 -6.37 -1.28 -14.21
N GLY A 229 -6.48 -0.25 -15.06
CA GLY A 229 -6.41 -0.38 -16.51
C GLY A 229 -5.16 0.29 -17.11
N GLU A 230 -5.39 1.09 -18.15
CA GLU A 230 -4.34 1.62 -19.02
C GLU A 230 -3.95 3.05 -18.65
N LEU A 231 -2.65 3.28 -18.41
CA LEU A 231 -2.07 4.61 -18.24
C LEU A 231 -1.60 5.19 -19.59
N THR A 232 -2.07 6.39 -19.92
CA THR A 232 -1.56 7.23 -21.02
C THR A 232 -1.06 8.57 -20.47
N PHE A 233 0.05 9.11 -20.99
CA PHE A 233 0.53 10.42 -20.56
C PHE A 233 1.09 11.29 -21.70
N ASN A 234 0.97 12.62 -21.57
CA ASN A 234 1.59 13.62 -22.45
C ASN A 234 2.21 14.74 -21.58
N GLY A 235 3.27 14.39 -20.86
CA GLY A 235 3.92 15.27 -19.89
C GLY A 235 3.07 15.51 -18.63
N ALA A 236 3.51 14.94 -17.51
CA ALA A 236 2.87 15.09 -16.20
C ALA A 236 3.86 14.80 -15.06
N GLN A 237 3.45 15.10 -13.83
CA GLN A 237 4.22 14.78 -12.62
C GLN A 237 3.34 14.04 -11.61
N VAL A 238 3.90 13.03 -10.96
CA VAL A 238 3.25 12.27 -9.89
C VAL A 238 4.23 12.21 -8.73
N ALA A 239 3.88 12.68 -7.56
CA ALA A 239 4.71 12.52 -6.38
C ALA A 239 4.38 11.19 -5.70
N SER A 240 5.42 10.50 -5.23
CA SER A 240 5.24 9.44 -4.24
C SER A 240 4.84 10.06 -2.92
N HIS A 241 4.13 9.29 -2.11
CA HIS A 241 3.83 9.65 -0.75
C HIS A 241 5.09 10.10 0.04
N GLY A 242 5.11 11.36 0.47
CA GLY A 242 6.24 12.00 1.13
C GLY A 242 5.99 12.25 2.61
N GLY A 243 6.27 11.27 3.48
CA GLY A 243 6.11 11.45 4.92
C GLY A 243 6.38 10.19 5.75
N ASN A 244 6.42 10.35 7.08
CA ASN A 244 6.40 9.27 8.08
C ASN A 244 4.97 8.72 8.31
N ASP A 245 4.05 8.96 7.37
CA ASP A 245 2.66 8.56 7.50
C ASP A 245 2.55 7.03 7.54
N THR A 246 1.66 6.54 8.39
CA THR A 246 1.39 5.12 8.63
C THR A 246 0.61 4.45 7.50
N TYR A 247 0.12 5.22 6.53
CA TYR A 247 -0.73 4.75 5.43
C TYR A 247 0.05 3.91 4.41
N ARG A 248 -0.52 2.77 4.04
CA ARG A 248 0.05 1.77 3.13
C ARG A 248 -0.76 1.72 1.82
N PRO A 249 -0.15 1.54 0.63
CA PRO A 249 1.26 1.23 0.41
C PRO A 249 2.17 2.46 0.56
N ALA A 250 3.07 2.40 1.54
CA ALA A 250 4.07 3.45 1.73
C ALA A 250 5.06 3.41 0.55
N SER A 251 5.42 4.58 0.04
CA SER A 251 6.42 4.76 -1.01
C SER A 251 6.03 4.35 -2.43
N VAL A 252 4.77 4.01 -2.73
CA VAL A 252 4.34 3.87 -4.14
C VAL A 252 4.05 5.25 -4.73
N GLY A 253 4.61 5.54 -5.90
CA GLY A 253 4.25 6.73 -6.69
C GLY A 253 3.19 6.40 -7.73
N ILE A 254 3.38 5.33 -8.48
CA ILE A 254 2.44 4.84 -9.49
C ILE A 254 2.27 3.35 -9.31
N TYR A 255 1.03 2.89 -9.21
CA TYR A 255 0.62 1.51 -9.46
C TYR A 255 -0.24 1.53 -10.72
N ALA A 256 0.18 0.85 -11.78
CA ALA A 256 -0.60 0.76 -13.01
C ALA A 256 -0.57 -0.65 -13.59
N ASN A 257 -1.69 -1.10 -14.15
CA ASN A 257 -1.74 -2.39 -14.81
C ASN A 257 -0.95 -2.39 -16.12
N THR A 258 -1.28 -1.49 -17.04
CA THR A 258 -0.55 -1.34 -18.32
C THR A 258 -0.25 0.14 -18.63
N VAL A 259 0.71 0.35 -19.53
CA VAL A 259 1.05 1.68 -20.06
C VAL A 259 0.90 1.65 -21.58
N ASN A 260 0.13 2.58 -22.14
CA ASN A 260 0.00 2.74 -23.58
C ASN A 260 1.11 3.63 -24.12
N TRP A 261 2.25 3.02 -24.43
CA TRP A 261 3.40 3.75 -24.97
C TRP A 261 3.07 4.41 -26.32
N ALA A 262 2.30 3.76 -27.19
CA ALA A 262 1.95 4.31 -28.50
C ALA A 262 1.09 5.59 -28.42
N ALA A 263 0.21 5.68 -27.43
CA ALA A 263 -0.61 6.87 -27.19
C ALA A 263 0.07 7.91 -26.28
N SER A 264 1.19 7.56 -25.66
CA SER A 264 1.91 8.43 -24.73
C SER A 264 2.98 9.27 -25.43
N SER A 265 3.29 10.43 -24.85
CA SER A 265 4.36 11.32 -25.30
C SER A 265 4.97 12.09 -24.13
N GLY A 266 6.12 12.73 -24.35
CA GLY A 266 6.79 13.49 -23.30
C GLY A 266 7.37 12.62 -22.18
N THR A 267 7.51 13.21 -20.99
CA THR A 267 8.05 12.54 -19.80
C THR A 267 7.03 12.59 -18.66
N LEU A 268 6.71 11.45 -18.07
CA LEU A 268 6.00 11.35 -16.80
C LEU A 268 7.02 11.33 -15.66
N GLU A 269 7.11 12.39 -14.87
CA GLU A 269 8.05 12.45 -13.76
C GLU A 269 7.42 11.91 -12.48
N VAL A 270 7.99 10.85 -11.92
CA VAL A 270 7.60 10.33 -10.60
C VAL A 270 8.57 10.89 -9.56
N GLN A 271 8.10 11.83 -8.74
CA GLN A 271 8.90 12.46 -7.69
C GLN A 271 8.86 11.63 -6.42
N GLY A 272 9.90 10.82 -6.20
CA GLY A 272 10.02 9.90 -5.07
C GLY A 272 10.60 10.52 -3.80
N THR A 273 10.16 10.04 -2.63
CA THR A 273 11.06 9.80 -1.49
C THR A 273 12.12 8.77 -1.91
N PRO A 274 13.18 8.51 -1.11
CA PRO A 274 14.22 7.53 -1.48
C PRO A 274 13.73 6.12 -1.85
N ASN A 275 12.46 5.81 -1.57
CA ASN A 275 11.80 4.54 -1.86
C ASN A 275 10.65 4.67 -2.87
N GLY A 276 10.53 5.77 -3.63
CA GLY A 276 9.41 6.00 -4.54
C GLY A 276 9.29 4.94 -5.66
N HIS A 277 8.45 3.93 -5.49
CA HIS A 277 8.31 2.81 -6.42
C HIS A 277 7.32 3.13 -7.56
N VAL A 278 7.65 2.63 -8.75
CA VAL A 278 6.70 2.47 -9.86
C VAL A 278 6.40 0.98 -9.96
N VAL A 279 5.15 0.61 -9.72
CA VAL A 279 4.67 -0.78 -9.77
C VAL A 279 3.86 -0.95 -11.04
N LEU A 280 4.32 -1.83 -11.92
CA LEU A 280 3.62 -2.20 -13.15
C LEU A 280 3.25 -3.67 -13.07
N THR A 281 1.95 -3.99 -13.10
CA THR A 281 1.44 -5.33 -12.74
C THR A 281 1.09 -6.20 -13.94
N GLY A 282 0.74 -5.61 -15.07
CA GLY A 282 0.56 -6.35 -16.30
C GLY A 282 1.86 -6.99 -16.74
N GLU A 283 1.79 -8.21 -17.29
CA GLU A 283 2.76 -8.57 -18.31
C GLU A 283 2.69 -7.45 -19.33
N VAL A 284 3.81 -6.73 -19.49
CA VAL A 284 3.95 -5.80 -20.60
C VAL A 284 4.16 -6.67 -21.83
N ALA A 285 3.09 -7.37 -22.21
CA ALA A 285 3.11 -8.50 -23.12
C ALA A 285 3.55 -7.98 -24.49
N GLY A 286 4.81 -8.25 -24.83
CA GLY A 286 5.40 -7.83 -26.10
C GLY A 286 6.13 -6.48 -26.10
N VAL A 287 6.17 -5.76 -24.97
CA VAL A 287 7.04 -4.57 -24.85
C VAL A 287 8.11 -4.86 -23.81
N ASP A 288 9.29 -5.20 -24.31
CA ASP A 288 10.50 -5.22 -23.49
C ASP A 288 10.64 -3.81 -22.86
N ILE A 289 10.81 -3.74 -21.55
CA ILE A 289 11.06 -2.46 -20.87
C ILE A 289 12.57 -2.33 -20.67
N THR A 290 13.12 -1.19 -21.08
CA THR A 290 14.49 -0.82 -20.71
C THR A 290 14.48 0.07 -19.48
N THR A 291 15.36 -0.26 -18.54
CA THR A 291 15.67 0.59 -17.40
C THR A 291 17.05 1.20 -17.58
N GLU A 292 17.10 2.52 -17.73
CA GLU A 292 18.36 3.27 -17.79
C GLU A 292 18.51 4.04 -16.49
N LYS A 293 19.64 3.87 -15.80
CA LYS A 293 19.93 4.58 -14.55
C LYS A 293 20.96 5.66 -14.78
N ASP A 294 20.61 6.91 -14.46
CA ASP A 294 21.52 8.05 -14.45
C ASP A 294 21.54 8.65 -13.04
N GLY A 295 22.56 8.27 -12.25
CA GLY A 295 22.63 8.60 -10.83
C GLY A 295 21.44 8.03 -10.05
N ASN A 296 20.61 8.91 -9.49
CA ASN A 296 19.41 8.56 -8.73
C ASN A 296 18.14 8.52 -9.58
N ILE A 297 18.23 8.74 -10.89
CA ILE A 297 17.08 8.79 -11.78
C ILE A 297 16.99 7.45 -12.51
N THR A 298 15.83 6.82 -12.48
CA THR A 298 15.51 5.62 -13.27
C THR A 298 14.57 6.01 -14.40
N TYR A 299 14.97 5.79 -15.65
CA TYR A 299 14.13 5.95 -16.82
C TYR A 299 13.52 4.61 -17.23
N ILE A 300 12.22 4.61 -17.49
CA ILE A 300 11.42 3.46 -17.93
C ILE A 300 10.90 3.78 -19.34
N ARG A 301 11.23 2.93 -20.31
CA ARG A 301 10.86 3.11 -21.72
C ARG A 301 10.56 1.79 -22.41
N GLU A 302 9.81 1.85 -23.50
CA GLU A 302 9.69 0.78 -24.49
C GLU A 302 11.06 0.47 -25.13
N PHE A 303 11.40 -0.80 -25.24
CA PHE A 303 12.67 -1.27 -25.78
C PHE A 303 12.89 -0.80 -27.22
N GLY A 304 14.13 -0.42 -27.51
CA GLY A 304 14.51 0.09 -28.84
C GLY A 304 14.10 1.54 -29.10
N THR A 305 13.39 2.20 -28.18
CA THR A 305 13.11 3.63 -28.25
C THR A 305 14.19 4.44 -27.54
N THR A 306 14.52 5.63 -28.07
CA THR A 306 15.37 6.62 -27.40
C THR A 306 14.57 7.91 -27.25
N GLY A 307 14.58 8.52 -26.06
CA GLY A 307 13.83 9.74 -25.78
C GLY A 307 12.43 9.48 -25.20
N THR A 308 11.40 10.08 -25.79
CA THR A 308 10.01 10.06 -25.29
C THR A 308 9.12 9.17 -26.17
N PRO A 309 8.09 8.50 -25.60
CA PRO A 309 7.62 8.58 -24.22
C PRO A 309 8.50 7.84 -23.21
N GLN A 310 8.58 8.38 -21.99
CA GLN A 310 9.33 7.77 -20.89
C GLN A 310 8.70 8.10 -19.54
N ILE A 311 8.86 7.20 -18.56
CA ILE A 311 8.61 7.49 -17.15
C ILE A 311 9.95 7.71 -16.47
N LYS A 312 10.11 8.85 -15.79
CA LYS A 312 11.32 9.26 -15.09
C LYS A 312 11.05 9.19 -13.59
N ALA A 313 11.53 8.16 -12.91
CA ALA A 313 11.39 8.00 -11.47
C ALA A 313 12.62 8.56 -10.74
N ASN A 314 12.44 9.64 -9.98
CA ASN A 314 13.49 10.24 -9.16
C ASN A 314 13.62 9.46 -7.84
N HIS A 315 14.77 8.84 -7.61
CA HIS A 315 15.06 7.92 -6.49
C HIS A 315 14.24 6.63 -6.48
N GLY A 316 13.56 6.32 -7.59
CA GLY A 316 12.66 5.19 -7.68
C GLY A 316 13.22 3.94 -8.33
N HIS A 317 12.57 2.81 -8.06
CA HIS A 317 12.81 1.52 -8.71
C HIS A 317 11.51 1.00 -9.30
N ILE A 318 11.61 0.21 -10.39
CA ILE A 318 10.48 -0.60 -10.85
C ILE A 318 10.38 -1.82 -9.94
N GLN A 319 9.21 -2.05 -9.39
CA GLN A 319 8.91 -3.28 -8.67
C GLN A 319 7.82 -4.04 -9.44
N LYS A 320 8.08 -5.32 -9.69
CA LYS A 320 6.99 -6.22 -10.07
C LYS A 320 6.21 -6.54 -8.79
N PRO A 321 4.86 -6.52 -8.82
CA PRO A 321 4.09 -7.00 -7.68
C PRO A 321 4.53 -8.42 -7.35
N ASN A 322 4.59 -8.75 -6.07
CA ASN A 322 4.80 -10.13 -5.66
C ASN A 322 3.62 -10.98 -6.18
N PRO A 323 3.85 -12.21 -6.65
CA PRO A 323 2.77 -13.10 -7.03
C PRO A 323 1.75 -13.26 -5.89
N GLY A 324 0.48 -12.96 -6.14
CA GLY A 324 -0.58 -12.97 -5.13
C GLY A 324 -0.75 -11.66 -4.35
N HIS A 325 -0.02 -10.59 -4.70
CA HIS A 325 -0.13 -9.25 -4.09
C HIS A 325 -0.49 -8.19 -5.14
N THR A 326 -1.41 -8.52 -6.04
CA THR A 326 -1.94 -7.58 -7.04
C THR A 326 -3.27 -7.04 -6.54
N ILE A 327 -3.42 -5.72 -6.51
CA ILE A 327 -4.68 -5.03 -6.22
C ILE A 327 -5.74 -5.52 -7.22
N GLN A 328 -6.84 -6.06 -6.71
CA GLN A 328 -7.99 -6.50 -7.48
C GLN A 328 -8.94 -5.31 -7.76
N PHE A 329 -8.53 -4.40 -8.66
CA PHE A 329 -9.31 -3.21 -8.99
C PHE A 329 -10.80 -3.48 -9.28
N PRO A 330 -11.18 -4.52 -10.06
CA PRO A 330 -12.60 -4.81 -10.30
C PRO A 330 -13.39 -5.17 -9.02
N ALA A 331 -12.75 -5.87 -8.07
CA ALA A 331 -13.38 -6.19 -6.79
C ALA A 331 -13.53 -4.92 -5.94
N ALA A 332 -12.44 -4.15 -5.81
CA ALA A 332 -12.44 -2.86 -5.11
C ALA A 332 -13.55 -1.93 -5.64
N PHE A 333 -13.66 -1.79 -6.97
CA PHE A 333 -14.65 -0.91 -7.58
C PHE A 333 -16.08 -1.45 -7.51
N THR A 334 -16.29 -2.76 -7.40
CA THR A 334 -17.62 -3.30 -7.09
C THR A 334 -18.10 -2.78 -5.73
N GLU A 335 -17.21 -2.70 -4.75
CA GLU A 335 -17.52 -2.24 -3.40
C GLU A 335 -17.65 -0.71 -3.34
N LEU A 336 -16.73 0.02 -3.97
CA LEU A 336 -16.78 1.47 -4.05
C LEU A 336 -18.08 1.96 -4.70
N ARG A 337 -18.54 1.29 -5.76
CA ARG A 337 -19.83 1.55 -6.43
C ARG A 337 -21.02 1.32 -5.51
N ALA A 338 -21.09 0.16 -4.85
CA ALA A 338 -22.14 -0.14 -3.89
C ALA A 338 -22.17 0.89 -2.75
N CYS A 339 -21.01 1.38 -2.32
CA CYS A 339 -20.90 2.41 -1.30
C CYS A 339 -21.34 3.80 -1.79
N SER A 340 -21.00 4.17 -3.02
CA SER A 340 -21.50 5.40 -3.64
C SER A 340 -23.03 5.42 -3.71
N GLU A 341 -23.66 4.31 -4.09
CA GLU A 341 -25.13 4.17 -4.10
C GLU A 341 -25.74 4.27 -2.70
N ALA A 342 -25.14 3.63 -1.69
CA ALA A 342 -25.61 3.69 -0.31
C ALA A 342 -25.52 5.12 0.28
N ILE A 343 -24.41 5.82 0.00
CA ILE A 343 -24.18 7.22 0.38
C ILE A 343 -25.22 8.14 -0.26
N ALA A 344 -25.60 7.88 -1.51
CA ALA A 344 -26.64 8.64 -2.20
C ALA A 344 -28.04 8.52 -1.55
N GLN A 345 -28.29 7.46 -0.79
CA GLN A 345 -29.55 7.26 -0.06
C GLN A 345 -29.57 7.94 1.32
N LEU A 346 -28.47 8.55 1.77
CA LEU A 346 -28.45 9.23 3.06
C LEU A 346 -29.34 10.49 3.08
N PRO A 347 -29.94 10.83 4.24
CA PRO A 347 -29.91 10.07 5.50
C PRO A 347 -30.95 8.94 5.57
N ALA A 348 -31.75 8.69 4.52
CA ALA A 348 -32.83 7.72 4.57
C ALA A 348 -32.35 6.26 4.75
N SER A 349 -31.10 5.97 4.38
CA SER A 349 -30.48 4.65 4.52
C SER A 349 -29.94 4.35 5.93
N CYS A 350 -29.90 5.31 6.86
CA CYS A 350 -29.40 5.08 8.22
C CYS A 350 -30.21 5.85 9.29
N ASP A 351 -30.46 5.23 10.44
CA ASP A 351 -31.15 5.90 11.54
C ASP A 351 -30.14 6.64 12.42
N GLY A 352 -30.09 7.97 12.30
CA GLY A 352 -29.25 8.83 13.15
C GLY A 352 -27.76 8.90 12.80
N CYS A 353 -27.28 8.24 11.74
CA CYS A 353 -25.88 8.36 11.31
C CYS A 353 -25.58 9.64 10.55
N ALA A 354 -26.60 10.17 9.87
CA ALA A 354 -26.48 11.33 9.02
C ALA A 354 -27.64 12.29 9.24
N THR A 355 -27.34 13.59 9.11
CA THR A 355 -28.33 14.64 9.17
C THR A 355 -28.41 15.33 7.82
N HIS A 356 -29.63 15.47 7.30
CA HIS A 356 -29.85 16.23 6.07
C HIS A 356 -29.55 17.71 6.32
N VAL A 357 -28.62 18.26 5.54
CA VAL A 357 -28.28 19.67 5.59
C VAL A 357 -29.34 20.46 4.85
N VAL A 358 -29.90 21.47 5.51
CA VAL A 358 -30.82 22.39 4.82
C VAL A 358 -29.98 23.46 4.14
N PRO A 359 -30.04 23.58 2.79
CA PRO A 359 -29.39 24.66 2.09
C PRO A 359 -30.14 25.98 2.38
N LEU A 360 -29.40 26.98 2.84
CA LEU A 360 -29.90 28.29 3.22
C LEU A 360 -29.26 29.39 2.35
N HIS A 361 -29.93 30.52 2.26
CA HIS A 361 -29.47 31.74 1.60
C HIS A 361 -29.59 32.92 2.58
N VAL A 362 -28.66 33.89 2.51
CA VAL A 362 -28.82 35.14 3.27
C VAL A 362 -29.69 36.07 2.47
N ASN A 363 -30.86 36.40 2.99
CA ASN A 363 -31.64 37.48 2.40
C ASN A 363 -30.83 38.77 2.48
N SER A 364 -30.36 39.25 1.33
CA SER A 364 -29.49 40.43 1.22
C SER A 364 -30.09 41.71 1.82
N ASN A 365 -31.41 41.75 2.00
CA ASN A 365 -32.12 42.90 2.57
C ASN A 365 -32.31 42.82 4.09
N SER A 366 -32.30 41.62 4.69
CA SER A 366 -32.61 41.44 6.12
C SER A 366 -31.49 40.79 6.93
N GLY A 367 -30.52 40.15 6.28
CA GLY A 367 -29.52 39.32 6.94
C GLY A 367 -30.08 38.00 7.49
N ASN A 368 -31.39 37.76 7.38
CA ASN A 368 -32.04 36.53 7.83
C ASN A 368 -31.72 35.39 6.87
N LEU A 369 -31.65 34.18 7.41
CA LEU A 369 -31.56 32.99 6.59
C LEU A 369 -32.92 32.54 6.11
N ILE A 370 -33.00 32.25 4.82
CA ILE A 370 -34.16 31.71 4.14
C ILE A 370 -33.75 30.43 3.40
N PRO A 371 -34.69 29.53 3.07
CA PRO A 371 -34.38 28.39 2.21
C PRO A 371 -33.71 28.83 0.91
N TYR A 372 -32.68 28.10 0.48
CA TYR A 372 -31.98 28.38 -0.78
C TYR A 372 -32.95 28.25 -1.96
N ASP A 373 -33.04 29.31 -2.77
CA ASP A 373 -33.99 29.40 -3.88
C ASP A 373 -33.42 28.89 -5.22
N GLY A 374 -32.18 28.41 -5.22
CA GLY A 374 -31.46 27.97 -6.42
C GLY A 374 -30.47 28.98 -6.95
N THR A 375 -30.36 30.19 -6.39
CA THR A 375 -29.43 31.22 -6.89
C THR A 375 -28.61 31.90 -5.79
N GLY A 376 -27.40 32.34 -6.15
CA GLY A 376 -26.53 33.13 -5.28
C GLY A 376 -25.76 32.30 -4.25
N ASP A 377 -25.39 32.93 -3.13
CA ASP A 377 -24.52 32.30 -2.14
C ASP A 377 -25.26 31.27 -1.29
N LEU A 378 -24.64 30.11 -1.13
CA LEU A 378 -25.17 28.99 -0.35
C LEU A 378 -24.56 28.98 1.06
N LYS A 379 -25.42 28.86 2.07
CA LYS A 379 -25.07 28.61 3.47
C LYS A 379 -25.59 27.24 3.88
N LEU A 380 -24.81 26.53 4.69
CA LEU A 380 -25.16 25.21 5.20
C LEU A 380 -25.27 25.26 6.71
N ASP A 381 -26.39 24.78 7.24
CA ASP A 381 -26.56 24.56 8.68
C ASP A 381 -26.08 23.15 9.01
N LEU A 382 -24.88 23.05 9.57
CA LEU A 382 -24.22 21.78 9.87
C LEU A 382 -24.51 21.38 11.32
N THR A 383 -24.89 20.13 11.53
CA THR A 383 -25.08 19.55 12.86
C THR A 383 -23.75 18.96 13.35
N PRO A 384 -23.28 19.30 14.57
CA PRO A 384 -22.07 18.72 15.14
C PRO A 384 -22.15 17.21 15.38
N ASP A 385 -21.00 16.54 15.34
CA ASP A 385 -20.79 15.13 15.69
C ASP A 385 -21.60 14.12 14.84
N THR A 386 -22.05 14.54 13.64
CA THR A 386 -22.78 13.69 12.67
C THR A 386 -22.24 13.87 11.26
N THR A 387 -22.45 12.89 10.39
CA THR A 387 -22.26 13.07 8.95
C THR A 387 -23.35 14.00 8.43
N ASN A 388 -22.96 15.12 7.84
CA ASN A 388 -23.88 16.08 7.23
C ASN A 388 -24.04 15.73 5.76
N VAL A 389 -25.27 15.64 5.26
CA VAL A 389 -25.54 15.22 3.88
C VAL A 389 -26.34 16.28 3.14
N LEU A 390 -25.80 16.75 2.02
CA LEU A 390 -26.47 17.66 1.10
C LEU A 390 -26.76 16.92 -0.21
N ASN A 391 -28.04 16.66 -0.47
CA ASN A 391 -28.50 16.14 -1.75
C ASN A 391 -28.82 17.32 -2.67
N ILE A 392 -28.14 17.42 -3.81
CA ILE A 392 -28.31 18.54 -4.75
C ILE A 392 -28.35 18.06 -6.19
N GLY A 393 -29.37 18.54 -6.92
CA GLY A 393 -29.49 18.30 -8.35
C GLY A 393 -28.45 19.07 -9.16
N GLU A 394 -28.00 18.51 -10.29
CA GLU A 394 -27.03 19.13 -11.19
C GLU A 394 -27.47 20.54 -11.63
N SER A 395 -28.73 20.70 -12.03
CA SER A 395 -29.27 21.98 -12.50
C SER A 395 -29.13 23.08 -11.45
N ARG A 396 -29.27 22.70 -10.17
CA ARG A 396 -29.08 23.58 -9.02
C ARG A 396 -27.61 23.82 -8.72
N LEU A 397 -26.77 22.80 -8.86
CA LEU A 397 -25.32 22.87 -8.67
C LEU A 397 -24.69 23.92 -9.59
N ALA A 398 -25.10 23.92 -10.87
CA ALA A 398 -24.66 24.90 -11.87
C ALA A 398 -25.06 26.34 -11.52
N ALA A 399 -26.16 26.52 -10.78
CA ALA A 399 -26.69 27.83 -10.39
C ALA A 399 -26.12 28.38 -9.06
N ILE A 400 -25.37 27.57 -8.32
CA ILE A 400 -24.71 28.01 -7.08
C ILE A 400 -23.62 29.03 -7.40
N GLY A 401 -23.65 30.17 -6.71
CA GLY A 401 -22.58 31.17 -6.72
C GLY A 401 -21.38 30.76 -5.85
N ALA A 402 -20.98 31.60 -4.89
CA ALA A 402 -19.97 31.20 -3.92
C ALA A 402 -20.62 30.44 -2.75
N VAL A 403 -20.07 29.29 -2.36
CA VAL A 403 -20.51 28.58 -1.15
C VAL A 403 -19.75 29.15 0.04
N THR A 404 -20.46 29.80 0.97
CA THR A 404 -19.85 30.28 2.22
C THR A 404 -20.35 29.41 3.38
N PRO A 405 -19.56 28.45 3.89
CA PRO A 405 -19.95 27.69 5.06
C PRO A 405 -20.13 28.67 6.22
N THR A 406 -21.32 28.70 6.80
CA THR A 406 -21.61 29.56 7.94
C THR A 406 -22.23 28.70 9.02
N TYR A 407 -21.47 28.41 10.06
CA TYR A 407 -22.02 27.78 11.25
C TYR A 407 -22.98 28.77 11.92
N LEU A 408 -24.26 28.44 11.95
CA LEU A 408 -25.30 29.37 12.37
C LEU A 408 -25.35 29.60 13.88
N ASP A 409 -24.88 28.65 14.67
CA ASP A 409 -25.14 28.62 16.10
C ASP A 409 -23.92 28.30 16.98
N ILE A 410 -22.71 28.40 16.45
CA ILE A 410 -21.53 28.25 17.30
C ILE A 410 -21.23 29.60 17.95
N ALA A 411 -21.60 29.72 19.22
CA ALA A 411 -21.15 30.78 20.12
C ALA A 411 -19.67 31.12 19.86
N PRO A 412 -19.25 32.41 19.96
CA PRO A 412 -17.93 32.87 19.56
C PRO A 412 -16.84 31.91 20.07
N MET A 413 -16.19 31.23 19.12
CA MET A 413 -15.31 30.11 19.39
C MET A 413 -14.14 30.52 20.28
N ASP A 414 -13.82 29.67 21.24
CA ASP A 414 -12.49 29.62 21.84
C ASP A 414 -11.50 29.19 20.75
N ASN A 415 -10.57 30.07 20.40
CA ASN A 415 -9.57 29.90 19.31
C ASN A 415 -8.71 28.63 19.44
N ASN A 416 -8.81 27.89 20.56
CA ASN A 416 -8.05 26.67 20.82
C ASN A 416 -8.84 25.37 20.65
N LYS A 417 -10.16 25.40 20.45
CA LYS A 417 -10.91 24.19 20.10
C LYS A 417 -10.93 24.04 18.58
N LYS A 418 -10.01 23.21 18.07
CA LYS A 418 -10.12 22.62 16.73
C LYS A 418 -11.55 22.09 16.63
N LEU A 419 -12.37 22.65 15.72
CA LEU A 419 -13.69 22.09 15.40
C LEU A 419 -13.48 20.59 15.22
N LEU A 420 -14.20 19.76 16.00
CA LEU A 420 -14.38 18.36 15.62
C LEU A 420 -14.95 18.41 14.21
N VAL A 421 -14.18 17.88 13.27
CA VAL A 421 -14.35 18.14 11.86
C VAL A 421 -15.55 17.33 11.40
N ASP A 422 -16.74 17.92 11.43
CA ASP A 422 -17.92 17.25 10.92
C ASP A 422 -17.69 16.88 9.45
N SER A 423 -18.12 15.70 9.04
CA SER A 423 -17.98 15.27 7.65
C SER A 423 -19.15 15.81 6.83
N LEU A 424 -18.89 16.36 5.65
CA LEU A 424 -19.93 16.81 4.72
C LEU A 424 -19.89 15.95 3.47
N VAL A 425 -20.97 15.22 3.21
CA VAL A 425 -21.20 14.52 1.96
C VAL A 425 -22.11 15.38 1.09
N VAL A 426 -21.67 15.69 -0.13
CA VAL A 426 -22.49 16.32 -1.15
C VAL A 426 -22.81 15.26 -2.20
N ASN A 427 -24.04 14.78 -2.18
CA ASN A 427 -24.56 13.87 -3.21
C ASN A 427 -25.07 14.71 -4.38
N VAL A 428 -24.40 14.57 -5.52
CA VAL A 428 -24.85 15.20 -6.77
C VAL A 428 -25.77 14.23 -7.48
N ILE A 429 -27.00 14.69 -7.72
CA ILE A 429 -28.05 13.92 -8.38
C ILE A 429 -28.22 14.49 -9.78
N ASP A 430 -28.29 13.65 -10.79
CA ASP A 430 -28.77 14.09 -12.08
C ASP A 430 -30.28 14.38 -11.98
N ASP A 431 -30.65 15.65 -12.11
CA ASP A 431 -32.03 16.11 -12.11
C ASP A 431 -32.44 16.74 -13.44
N ASP A 432 -31.58 16.68 -14.47
CA ASP A 432 -31.83 17.25 -15.78
C ASP A 432 -31.74 16.17 -16.88
N PRO A 433 -32.87 15.51 -17.19
CA PRO A 433 -32.94 14.50 -18.27
C PRO A 433 -32.75 15.11 -19.67
N SER A 434 -32.42 16.40 -19.80
CA SER A 434 -32.04 17.03 -21.06
C SER A 434 -30.52 17.18 -21.25
N ASN A 435 -29.70 16.94 -20.21
CA ASN A 435 -28.23 16.93 -20.26
C ASN A 435 -27.62 15.55 -20.54
N ASP A 436 -28.45 14.52 -20.43
CA ASP A 436 -28.47 13.25 -21.14
C ASP A 436 -27.87 13.34 -22.57
N ILE A 437 -26.55 13.18 -22.68
CA ILE A 437 -25.78 13.19 -23.94
C ILE A 437 -25.11 11.83 -24.10
N ASP A 438 -25.30 11.17 -25.24
CA ASP A 438 -24.49 10.01 -25.65
C ASP A 438 -23.02 10.45 -25.86
N VAL A 439 -22.16 10.23 -24.87
CA VAL A 439 -20.75 10.65 -24.86
C VAL A 439 -19.85 9.58 -25.50
N ASP A 440 -20.19 8.30 -25.37
CA ASP A 440 -19.34 7.22 -25.86
C ASP A 440 -19.73 6.69 -27.26
N GLY A 441 -20.87 7.15 -27.80
CA GLY A 441 -21.35 6.85 -29.15
C GLY A 441 -21.97 5.47 -29.27
N ASP A 442 -22.30 4.81 -28.17
CA ASP A 442 -22.97 3.50 -28.14
C ASP A 442 -24.50 3.61 -28.30
N GLY A 443 -25.05 4.82 -28.19
CA GLY A 443 -26.48 5.12 -28.32
C GLY A 443 -27.25 5.12 -27.00
N GLU A 444 -26.60 4.87 -25.86
CA GLU A 444 -27.13 5.14 -24.53
C GLU A 444 -26.97 6.62 -24.18
N VAL A 445 -27.77 7.04 -23.21
CA VAL A 445 -27.89 8.42 -22.83
C VAL A 445 -27.04 8.60 -21.57
N ASP A 446 -25.91 9.29 -21.70
CA ASP A 446 -24.99 9.48 -20.58
C ASP A 446 -25.33 10.74 -19.80
N SER A 447 -25.37 10.60 -18.48
CA SER A 447 -25.50 11.69 -17.54
C SER A 447 -24.17 12.46 -17.42
N VAL A 448 -24.17 13.74 -17.77
CA VAL A 448 -22.97 14.59 -17.74
C VAL A 448 -23.13 15.71 -16.72
N VAL A 449 -22.36 15.64 -15.63
CA VAL A 449 -22.31 16.70 -14.62
C VAL A 449 -21.13 17.62 -14.86
N ARG A 450 -21.42 18.92 -15.06
CA ARG A 450 -20.35 19.93 -15.19
C ARG A 450 -20.30 20.91 -14.02
N LEU A 451 -19.19 20.90 -13.30
CA LEU A 451 -18.95 21.85 -12.20
C LEU A 451 -18.55 23.22 -12.78
N ALA A 452 -19.48 24.17 -12.81
CA ALA A 452 -19.27 25.45 -13.50
C ALA A 452 -18.73 26.60 -12.61
N ASN A 453 -18.99 26.60 -11.30
CA ASN A 453 -18.60 27.67 -10.38
C ASN A 453 -17.67 27.19 -9.25
N PRO A 454 -16.64 27.98 -8.86
CA PRO A 454 -15.65 27.55 -7.88
C PRO A 454 -16.32 27.19 -6.57
N MET A 455 -16.46 25.87 -6.33
CA MET A 455 -17.07 25.31 -5.13
C MET A 455 -16.03 25.32 -4.01
N LEU A 456 -15.74 26.54 -3.54
CA LEU A 456 -14.71 26.78 -2.56
C LEU A 456 -15.34 26.77 -1.18
N PHE A 457 -15.26 25.64 -0.49
CA PHE A 457 -15.45 25.57 0.97
C PHE A 457 -14.24 26.22 1.67
N GLN A 458 -14.09 27.54 1.51
CA GLN A 458 -12.90 28.27 1.92
C GLN A 458 -12.78 28.35 3.46
N ASN A 459 -11.56 28.09 3.95
CA ASN A 459 -11.03 28.42 5.28
C ASN A 459 -11.45 27.60 6.51
N TYR A 460 -12.46 26.74 6.45
CA TYR A 460 -12.85 25.90 7.59
C TYR A 460 -13.39 24.59 7.05
N THR A 461 -12.55 23.56 6.92
CA THR A 461 -12.93 22.37 6.15
C THR A 461 -13.47 21.29 7.06
N PRO A 462 -14.79 21.04 7.05
CA PRO A 462 -15.28 19.68 7.14
C PRO A 462 -14.51 18.79 6.14
N ALA A 463 -14.34 17.51 6.45
CA ALA A 463 -14.00 16.51 5.47
C ALA A 463 -15.13 16.50 4.42
N VAL A 464 -14.89 17.08 3.23
CA VAL A 464 -15.91 17.13 2.17
C VAL A 464 -15.72 15.95 1.22
N MET A 465 -16.79 15.21 0.96
CA MET A 465 -16.87 14.21 -0.10
C MET A 465 -17.93 14.64 -1.11
N TRP A 466 -17.57 14.67 -2.39
CA TRP A 466 -18.47 14.85 -3.52
C TRP A 466 -18.79 13.48 -4.11
N ASN A 467 -19.98 12.98 -3.82
CA ASN A 467 -20.43 11.68 -4.30
C ASN A 467 -21.26 11.84 -5.57
N PHE A 468 -20.85 11.15 -6.64
CA PHE A 468 -21.50 11.15 -7.96
C PHE A 468 -22.02 9.75 -8.26
N ALA A 469 -23.11 9.36 -7.58
CA ALA A 469 -23.71 8.05 -7.76
C ALA A 469 -24.53 7.99 -9.06
N GLY A 470 -24.21 7.03 -9.93
CA GLY A 470 -24.91 6.85 -11.20
C GLY A 470 -24.72 7.99 -12.21
N ILE A 471 -23.64 8.76 -12.07
CA ILE A 471 -23.23 9.75 -13.08
C ILE A 471 -22.19 9.13 -14.00
N ASP A 472 -22.34 9.27 -15.31
CA ASP A 472 -21.44 8.66 -16.29
C ASP A 472 -20.21 9.53 -16.54
N LYS A 473 -20.39 10.86 -16.54
CA LYS A 473 -19.29 11.80 -16.74
C LYS A 473 -19.33 12.98 -15.77
N VAL A 474 -18.17 13.29 -15.19
CA VAL A 474 -17.99 14.47 -14.33
C VAL A 474 -16.90 15.37 -14.91
N GLU A 475 -17.27 16.61 -15.26
CA GLU A 475 -16.33 17.62 -15.73
C GLU A 475 -15.99 18.63 -14.63
N ILE A 476 -14.69 18.76 -14.32
CA ILE A 476 -14.13 19.64 -13.30
C ILE A 476 -13.23 20.69 -13.98
N PRO A 477 -13.81 21.68 -14.71
CA PRO A 477 -13.04 22.72 -15.40
C PRO A 477 -12.42 23.76 -14.45
N ILE A 478 -12.82 23.72 -13.18
CA ILE A 478 -12.48 24.69 -12.12
C ILE A 478 -12.08 23.94 -10.85
N GLY A 479 -11.37 24.61 -9.94
CA GLY A 479 -10.88 23.94 -8.74
C GLY A 479 -12.02 23.51 -7.80
N ILE A 480 -11.90 22.30 -7.24
CA ILE A 480 -12.83 21.72 -6.25
C ILE A 480 -12.07 21.36 -4.97
N TRP A 481 -12.72 21.54 -3.81
CA TRP A 481 -12.16 21.19 -2.51
C TRP A 481 -12.94 20.03 -1.90
N GLY A 482 -12.24 19.00 -1.44
CA GLY A 482 -12.82 17.75 -0.96
C GLY A 482 -12.47 16.56 -1.85
N THR A 483 -12.74 15.36 -1.34
CA THR A 483 -12.62 14.11 -2.10
C THR A 483 -13.69 14.05 -3.18
N VAL A 484 -13.29 13.78 -4.42
CA VAL A 484 -14.18 13.44 -5.54
C VAL A 484 -14.37 11.92 -5.56
N TYR A 485 -15.60 11.48 -5.32
CA TYR A 485 -15.98 10.08 -5.22
C TYR A 485 -16.97 9.72 -6.33
N ALA A 486 -16.43 9.23 -7.45
CA ALA A 486 -17.17 9.02 -8.69
C ALA A 486 -16.85 7.63 -9.30
N PRO A 487 -17.06 6.52 -8.57
CA PRO A 487 -16.60 5.19 -9.01
C PRO A 487 -17.30 4.63 -10.26
N PHE A 488 -18.36 5.30 -10.74
CA PHE A 488 -19.03 4.99 -12.01
C PHE A 488 -18.54 5.86 -13.17
N SER A 489 -17.93 7.01 -12.88
CA SER A 489 -17.81 8.08 -13.86
C SER A 489 -16.45 8.13 -14.54
N ILE A 490 -16.46 8.67 -15.76
CA ILE A 490 -15.30 9.29 -16.39
C ILE A 490 -15.13 10.69 -15.83
N VAL A 491 -13.99 10.98 -15.19
CA VAL A 491 -13.74 12.28 -14.55
C VAL A 491 -12.72 13.09 -15.35
N ASP A 492 -13.17 14.22 -15.91
CA ASP A 492 -12.33 15.18 -16.63
C ASP A 492 -11.86 16.30 -15.69
N VAL A 493 -10.61 16.23 -15.24
CA VAL A 493 -10.00 17.20 -14.34
C VAL A 493 -9.22 18.25 -15.13
N GLY A 494 -9.83 19.42 -15.33
CA GLY A 494 -9.20 20.59 -15.96
C GLY A 494 -8.52 21.56 -15.00
N ASN A 495 -8.63 21.32 -13.68
CA ASN A 495 -8.15 22.23 -12.65
C ASN A 495 -7.82 21.49 -11.34
N ASN A 496 -7.64 22.22 -10.23
CA ASN A 496 -7.15 21.64 -8.99
C ASN A 496 -8.24 20.88 -8.21
N VAL A 497 -7.94 19.64 -7.81
CA VAL A 497 -8.71 18.87 -6.82
C VAL A 497 -7.93 18.89 -5.51
N GLN A 498 -8.48 19.48 -4.45
CA GLN A 498 -7.90 19.45 -3.11
C GLN A 498 -8.56 18.33 -2.30
N GLY A 499 -8.29 17.07 -2.62
CA GLY A 499 -8.78 15.87 -1.94
C GLY A 499 -8.44 14.61 -2.73
N ASN A 500 -8.95 13.46 -2.28
CA ASN A 500 -8.79 12.20 -3.01
C ASN A 500 -9.64 12.21 -4.30
N LEU A 501 -9.30 11.38 -5.26
CA LEU A 501 -10.06 11.17 -6.48
C LEU A 501 -10.27 9.68 -6.72
N VAL A 502 -11.53 9.25 -6.77
CA VAL A 502 -11.94 7.88 -7.11
C VAL A 502 -12.79 7.95 -8.37
N ALA A 503 -12.40 7.22 -9.43
CA ALA A 503 -13.05 7.31 -10.73
C ALA A 503 -12.99 5.98 -11.51
N ALA A 504 -13.97 5.71 -12.37
CA ALA A 504 -13.89 4.58 -13.31
C ALA A 504 -12.80 4.84 -14.36
N GLU A 505 -12.81 6.02 -14.97
CA GLU A 505 -11.72 6.54 -15.81
C GLU A 505 -11.41 7.98 -15.43
N VAL A 506 -10.18 8.45 -15.70
CA VAL A 506 -9.79 9.84 -15.41
C VAL A 506 -8.99 10.47 -16.54
N ASN A 507 -9.31 11.73 -16.88
CA ASN A 507 -8.52 12.58 -17.75
C ASN A 507 -8.06 13.84 -16.99
N ILE A 508 -6.79 13.91 -16.61
CA ILE A 508 -6.22 15.07 -15.93
C ILE A 508 -5.47 15.95 -16.94
N THR A 509 -5.96 17.16 -17.17
CA THR A 509 -5.41 18.12 -18.14
C THR A 509 -5.01 19.41 -17.42
N GLY A 510 -3.73 19.52 -17.03
CA GLY A 510 -3.16 20.72 -16.40
C GLY A 510 -3.63 21.04 -14.98
N GLY A 511 -4.43 20.17 -14.37
CA GLY A 511 -4.87 20.27 -12.98
C GLY A 511 -3.89 19.69 -11.96
N VAL A 512 -4.06 20.08 -10.70
CA VAL A 512 -3.32 19.55 -9.54
C VAL A 512 -4.26 18.76 -8.63
N ILE A 513 -3.95 17.50 -8.34
CA ILE A 513 -4.59 16.73 -7.27
C ILE A 513 -3.68 16.72 -6.04
N ASN A 514 -4.17 17.20 -4.90
CA ASN A 514 -3.44 17.13 -3.64
C ASN A 514 -4.34 16.72 -2.47
N GLU A 515 -3.73 16.28 -1.39
CA GLU A 515 -4.44 15.72 -0.23
C GLU A 515 -4.93 16.75 0.78
N ALA A 516 -4.76 18.05 0.53
CA ALA A 516 -4.85 19.05 1.59
C ALA A 516 -6.19 19.02 2.34
N ARG A 517 -7.25 18.52 1.67
CA ARG A 517 -8.61 18.34 2.22
C ARG A 517 -9.19 16.96 1.87
N SER A 518 -8.39 15.90 1.92
CA SER A 518 -8.90 14.53 1.81
C SER A 518 -9.98 14.29 2.86
N PHE A 519 -11.04 13.61 2.47
CA PHE A 519 -12.07 13.15 3.40
C PHE A 519 -11.46 12.15 4.39
N ASP A 520 -11.42 12.51 5.67
CA ASP A 520 -11.00 11.66 6.80
C ASP A 520 -12.18 11.30 7.72
N GLY A 521 -13.40 11.54 7.22
CA GLY A 521 -14.63 11.34 7.96
C GLY A 521 -15.03 9.88 8.09
N THR A 522 -15.65 9.54 9.23
CA THR A 522 -16.32 8.25 9.42
C THR A 522 -17.82 8.42 9.23
N ILE A 523 -18.46 7.60 8.38
CA ILE A 523 -19.92 7.48 8.33
C ILE A 523 -20.32 6.35 9.28
N LYS A 524 -21.02 6.69 10.37
CA LYS A 524 -21.41 5.72 11.41
C LYS A 524 -22.68 4.97 11.01
N TRP A 525 -22.61 4.11 10.00
CA TRP A 525 -23.78 3.49 9.37
C TRP A 525 -24.78 2.83 10.34
N SER A 526 -24.37 2.43 11.55
CA SER A 526 -25.25 2.06 12.68
C SER A 526 -24.51 1.88 14.00
#